data_AF-A0A9P8CCI7-F1
#
_entry.id   AF-A0A9P8CCI7-F1
#
_cell.length_a   1.000
_cell.length_b   1.000
_cell.length_c   1.000
_cell.angle_alpha   90.00
_cell.angle_beta   90.00
_cell.angle_gamma   90.00
#
_symmetry.space_group_name_H-M   'P 1'
#
loop_
_entity.id
_entity.type
_entity.pdbx_description
1 polymer ?
#
loop_
_entity_poly.entity_id
_entity_poly.type
_entity_poly.pdbx_seq_one_letter_code
_entity_poly.pdbx_strand_id
1 'polypeptide(L)' 'PQFQVVKIFPKRGYLCLHRFAKPAAFTCNRYSLGKTSRLVGFAKDKWDEPMCNGCYG' A
#
# COMPACT_ATOMS: atom_id res chain seq x y z
N PRO A 1 -6.50 -12.77 4.76
CA PRO A 1 -5.42 -12.21 5.61
C PRO A 1 -5.70 -10.72 5.91
N GLN A 2 -5.99 -10.39 7.16
CA GLN A 2 -6.21 -9.00 7.56
C GLN A 2 -4.85 -8.30 7.72
N PHE A 3 -4.62 -7.21 7.00
CA PHE A 3 -3.36 -6.48 7.11
C PHE A 3 -3.28 -5.78 8.47
N GLN A 4 -2.36 -6.22 9.33
CA GLN A 4 -2.09 -5.52 10.58
C GLN A 4 -1.23 -4.30 10.28
N VAL A 5 -1.83 -3.11 10.27
CA VAL A 5 -1.14 -1.83 10.06
C VAL A 5 -0.43 -1.42 11.34
N VAL A 6 0.89 -1.21 11.27
CA VAL A 6 1.71 -0.74 12.40
C VAL A 6 2.05 0.74 12.32
N LYS A 7 1.93 1.34 11.13
CA LYS A 7 2.14 2.77 10.94
C LYS A 7 1.36 3.27 9.74
N ILE A 8 0.75 4.43 9.88
CA ILE A 8 0.14 5.20 8.80
C ILE A 8 0.98 6.47 8.62
N PHE A 9 1.45 6.73 7.41
CA PHE A 9 2.20 7.95 7.09
C PHE A 9 1.23 9.09 6.75
N PRO A 10 1.67 10.37 6.82
CA PRO A 10 0.85 11.49 6.40
C PRO A 10 0.35 11.31 4.96
N LYS A 11 -0.88 11.78 4.72
CA LYS A 11 -1.50 11.72 3.39
C LYS A 11 -0.74 12.60 2.40
N ARG A 12 -0.66 12.14 1.16
CA ARG A 12 -0.17 12.89 -0.01
C ARG A 12 -1.30 12.93 -1.04
N GLY A 13 -2.05 14.03 -1.05
CA GLY A 13 -3.29 14.13 -1.83
C GLY A 13 -4.29 13.06 -1.39
N TYR A 14 -4.76 12.25 -2.35
CA TYR A 14 -5.68 11.14 -2.08
C TYR A 14 -4.98 9.85 -1.60
N LEU A 15 -3.64 9.81 -1.58
CA LEU A 15 -2.87 8.63 -1.24
C LEU A 15 -2.37 8.64 0.20
N CYS A 16 -2.28 7.45 0.78
CA CYS A 16 -1.78 7.23 2.12
C CYS A 16 -0.90 5.98 2.15
N LEU A 17 0.34 6.11 2.62
CA LEU A 17 1.25 4.98 2.77
C LEU A 17 1.00 4.29 4.11
N HIS A 18 0.92 2.97 4.09
CA HIS A 18 0.71 2.14 5.26
C HIS A 18 1.88 1.18 5.41
N ARG A 19 2.37 1.01 6.64
CA ARG A 19 3.32 -0.03 7.01
C ARG A 19 2.59 -1.17 7.69
N PHE A 20 2.77 -2.37 7.21
CA PHE A 20 2.23 -3.60 7.79
C PHE A 20 3.23 -4.28 8.72
N ALA A 21 2.71 -5.04 9.69
CA ALA A 21 3.52 -5.83 10.63
C ALA A 21 4.33 -6.92 9.92
N LYS A 22 3.73 -7.55 8.91
CA LYS A 22 4.33 -8.60 8.09
C LYS A 22 4.29 -8.21 6.61
N PRO A 23 5.23 -8.71 5.77
CA PRO A 23 5.15 -8.50 4.34
C PRO A 23 3.82 -9.04 3.78
N ALA A 24 3.21 -8.26 2.90
CA ALA A 24 1.99 -8.60 2.19
C ALA A 24 2.32 -8.78 0.71
N ALA A 25 1.76 -9.84 0.10
CA ALA A 25 1.70 -9.97 -1.35
C ALA A 25 0.51 -9.16 -1.88
N PHE A 26 0.73 -8.38 -2.93
CA PHE A 26 -0.31 -7.60 -3.61
C PHE A 26 0.11 -7.35 -5.06
N THR A 27 -0.86 -7.02 -5.92
CA THR A 27 -0.60 -6.57 -7.29
C THR A 27 -0.66 -5.05 -7.33
N CYS A 28 0.41 -4.39 -7.75
CA CYS A 28 0.42 -2.93 -7.82
C CYS A 28 -0.53 -2.44 -8.91
N ASN A 29 -1.50 -1.58 -8.56
CA ASN A 29 -2.50 -1.08 -9.50
C ASN A 29 -1.91 -0.27 -10.68
N ARG A 30 -0.75 0.37 -10.49
CA ARG A 30 -0.15 1.25 -11.50
C ARG A 30 0.58 0.51 -12.63
N TYR A 31 1.21 -0.63 -12.33
CA TYR A 31 2.01 -1.39 -13.31
C TYR A 31 1.60 -2.86 -13.42
N SER A 32 0.53 -3.27 -12.72
CA SER A 32 -0.02 -4.63 -12.73
C SER A 32 0.97 -5.74 -12.37
N LEU A 33 2.05 -5.41 -11.66
CA LEU A 33 3.07 -6.36 -11.22
C LEU A 33 2.82 -6.83 -9.78
N GLY A 34 2.97 -8.13 -9.56
CA GLY A 34 2.98 -8.73 -8.23
C GLY A 34 4.18 -8.25 -7.41
N LYS A 35 3.94 -7.89 -6.15
CA LYS A 35 4.93 -7.40 -5.19
C LYS A 35 4.68 -8.00 -3.82
N THR A 36 5.76 -8.21 -3.09
CA THR A 36 5.73 -8.54 -1.66
C THR A 36 6.44 -7.44 -0.89
N SER A 37 5.71 -6.70 -0.05
CA SER A 37 6.27 -5.56 0.70
C SER A 37 5.55 -5.35 2.03
N ARG A 38 6.23 -4.70 2.97
CA ARG A 38 5.61 -4.18 4.20
C ARG A 38 5.04 -2.78 4.01
N LEU A 39 5.37 -2.10 2.92
CA LEU A 39 4.90 -0.75 2.58
C LEU A 39 3.96 -0.83 1.39
N VAL A 40 2.73 -0.37 1.60
CA VAL A 40 1.68 -0.36 0.58
C VAL A 40 0.93 0.97 0.67
N GLY A 41 0.83 1.65 -0.46
CA GLY A 41 0.03 2.86 -0.62
C GLY A 41 -1.40 2.50 -0.99
N PHE A 42 -2.36 3.21 -0.43
CA PHE A 42 -3.78 3.09 -0.78
C PHE A 42 -4.35 4.48 -1.04
N ALA A 43 -5.33 4.57 -1.93
CA ALA A 43 -6.20 5.72 -1.95
C ALA A 43 -7.07 5.70 -0.68
N LYS A 44 -7.33 6.88 -0.09
CA LYS A 44 -7.90 7.09 1.26
C LYS A 44 -9.08 6.17 1.61
N ASP A 45 -9.90 5.80 0.62
CA ASP A 45 -11.15 5.07 0.80
C ASP A 45 -11.18 3.73 0.03
N LYS A 46 -10.05 3.33 -0.55
CA LYS A 46 -9.95 2.23 -1.51
C LYS A 46 -8.77 1.31 -1.19
N TRP A 47 -9.08 0.20 -0.52
CA TRP A 47 -8.12 -0.87 -0.21
C TRP A 47 -7.93 -1.87 -1.37
N ASP A 48 -8.74 -1.73 -2.41
CA ASP A 48 -8.78 -2.53 -3.64
C ASP A 48 -7.75 -2.12 -4.69
N GLU A 49 -7.19 -0.91 -4.57
CA GLU A 49 -6.19 -0.37 -5.49
C GLU A 49 -4.81 -0.17 -4.82
N PRO A 50 -4.12 -1.24 -4.35
CA PRO A 50 -2.84 -1.10 -3.67
C PRO A 50 -1.74 -0.63 -4.62
N MET A 51 -0.84 0.20 -4.10
CA MET A 51 0.33 0.68 -4.83
C MET A 51 1.62 0.36 -4.09
N CYS A 52 2.66 0.00 -4.83
CA CYS A 52 3.97 -0.20 -4.22
C CYS A 52 4.61 1.14 -3.84
N ASN A 53 5.56 1.11 -2.91
CA ASN A 53 6.26 2.31 -2.44
C ASN A 53 6.88 3.13 -3.59
N GLY A 54 7.40 2.48 -4.64
CA GLY A 54 7.94 3.18 -5.80
C GLY A 54 6.90 3.88 -6.67
N CYS A 55 5.65 3.37 -6.72
CA CYS A 55 4.54 4.02 -7.43
C CYS A 55 3.91 5.15 -6.62
N TYR A 56 3.96 5.01 -5.28
CA TYR A 56 3.50 6.01 -4.34
C TYR A 56 4.32 7.30 -4.43
N GLY A 57 5.65 7.17 -4.60
CA GLY A 57 6.58 8.30 -4.72
C GLY A 57 7.00 8.84 -3.36
#